data_AF-A0AAD8RPG8-F1
#
_entry.id   AF-A0AAD8RPG8-F1
#
_cell.length_a   1.000
_cell.length_b   1.000
_cell.length_c   1.000
_cell.angle_alpha   90.00
_cell.angle_beta   90.00
_cell.angle_gamma   90.00
#
_symmetry.space_group_name_H-M   'P 1'
#
loop_
_entity.id
_entity.type
_entity.pdbx_description
1 polymer ?
#
loop_
_entity_poly.entity_id
_entity_poly.type
_entity_poly.pdbx_seq_one_letter_code
_entity_poly.pdbx_strand_id
1 'polypeptide(L)'
;MATADLGSTEWERSKISAQDINLLKKLGISKKKDSLRFPSEESYPSPPIEYRPLMKEFIRLGTQFVGYRDHAKKLEANLAEANKRADALALKLEQSEKACKKSEADAAAVEDLRKRLQDAETSLNENIAQQSAREDEILARLESQSRRFVRKTHQDFDLESPEGDRLLDALSLLEIHGDEARKGLADAKAGLLKLFPYFFAKKKSPRLLLLSPSASIRKKILGSICDKKA
;
A
#
# COMPACT_ATOMS: atom_id res chain seq x y z
N MET A 1 -60.78 2.12 38.34
CA MET A 1 -62.00 2.42 37.57
C MET A 1 -61.92 3.88 37.16
N ALA A 2 -61.70 4.14 35.87
CA ALA A 2 -61.68 5.47 35.28
C ALA A 2 -62.70 5.48 34.14
N THR A 3 -63.71 6.33 34.28
CA THR A 3 -64.80 6.57 33.34
C THR A 3 -64.24 7.30 32.11
N ALA A 4 -64.35 6.66 30.94
CA ALA A 4 -64.08 7.29 29.65
C ALA A 4 -65.25 8.19 29.28
N ASP A 5 -64.97 9.49 29.24
CA ASP A 5 -65.85 10.53 28.74
C ASP A 5 -65.89 10.42 27.20
N LEU A 6 -67.01 9.93 26.66
CA LEU A 6 -67.29 9.88 25.22
C LEU A 6 -67.69 11.29 24.75
N GLY A 7 -66.69 12.16 24.64
CA GLY A 7 -66.81 13.47 24.01
C GLY A 7 -67.12 13.30 22.52
N SER A 8 -68.40 13.44 22.19
CA SER A 8 -68.95 14.00 20.94
C SER A 8 -67.93 14.23 19.82
N THR A 9 -67.71 13.22 18.97
CA THR A 9 -67.29 13.46 17.59
C THR A 9 -68.46 14.11 16.85
N GLU A 10 -68.60 15.42 17.07
CA GLU A 10 -69.45 16.30 16.28
C GLU A 10 -69.02 16.17 14.82
N TRP A 11 -69.86 15.49 14.04
CA TRP A 11 -69.86 15.62 12.58
C TRP A 11 -69.85 17.11 12.27
N GLU A 12 -68.76 17.60 11.70
CA GLU A 12 -68.65 18.98 11.20
C GLU A 12 -69.84 19.24 10.27
N ARG A 13 -70.85 19.94 10.80
CA ARG A 13 -71.94 20.45 9.99
C ARG A 13 -71.33 21.47 9.05
N SER A 14 -71.01 21.04 7.82
CA SER A 14 -70.58 21.93 6.74
C SER A 14 -71.50 23.14 6.73
N LYS A 15 -70.95 24.31 7.08
CA LYS A 15 -71.68 25.58 7.07
C LYS A 15 -72.09 25.83 5.62
N ILE A 16 -73.38 25.68 5.34
CA ILE A 16 -73.98 26.00 4.04
C ILE A 16 -73.56 27.43 3.68
N SER A 17 -72.92 27.60 2.52
CA SER A 17 -72.40 28.89 2.08
C SER A 17 -73.55 29.87 1.87
N ALA A 18 -73.31 31.17 2.11
CA ALA A 18 -74.28 32.22 1.82
C ALA A 18 -74.70 32.23 0.32
N GLN A 19 -73.83 31.74 -0.57
CA GLN A 19 -74.15 31.58 -1.99
C GLN A 19 -75.20 30.47 -2.21
N ASP A 20 -75.08 29.34 -1.52
CA ASP A 20 -76.00 28.21 -1.62
C ASP A 20 -77.40 28.59 -1.10
N ILE A 21 -77.46 29.37 0.00
CA ILE A 21 -78.73 29.86 0.56
C ILE A 21 -79.46 30.77 -0.45
N ASN A 22 -78.73 31.63 -1.15
CA ASN A 22 -79.32 32.50 -2.17
C ASN A 22 -79.79 31.73 -3.40
N LEU A 23 -79.08 30.67 -3.79
CA LEU A 23 -79.49 29.78 -4.87
C LEU A 23 -80.79 29.03 -4.51
N LEU A 24 -80.88 28.48 -3.29
CA LEU A 24 -82.07 27.78 -2.79
C LEU A 24 -83.30 28.71 -2.69
N LYS A 25 -83.09 29.99 -2.38
CA LYS A 25 -84.13 31.03 -2.41
C LYS A 25 -84.60 31.33 -3.84
N LYS A 26 -83.67 31.46 -4.80
CA LYS A 26 -84.02 31.69 -6.22
C LYS A 26 -84.80 30.52 -6.83
N LEU A 27 -84.45 29.29 -6.47
CA LEU A 27 -85.15 28.08 -6.92
C LEU A 27 -86.50 27.86 -6.21
N GLY A 28 -86.90 28.72 -5.26
CA GLY A 28 -88.17 28.62 -4.55
C GLY A 28 -88.26 27.47 -3.55
N ILE A 29 -87.17 26.73 -3.34
CA ILE A 29 -87.12 25.54 -2.48
C ILE A 29 -87.29 25.95 -1.01
N SER A 30 -86.73 27.09 -0.60
CA SER A 30 -86.78 27.56 0.79
C SER A 30 -88.12 28.15 1.26
N LYS A 31 -89.14 28.26 0.38
CA LYS A 31 -90.45 28.82 0.74
C LYS A 31 -91.40 27.83 1.44
N LYS A 32 -91.14 26.53 1.30
CA LYS A 32 -91.93 25.48 1.96
C LYS A 32 -91.13 24.98 3.16
N LYS A 33 -91.69 25.09 4.37
CA LYS A 33 -91.02 24.68 5.61
C LYS A 33 -90.63 23.18 5.65
N ASP A 34 -91.15 22.36 4.73
CA ASP A 34 -90.91 20.92 4.63
C ASP A 34 -90.42 20.44 3.23
N SER A 35 -89.90 21.31 2.36
CA SER A 35 -89.42 20.89 1.02
C SER A 35 -88.14 20.07 1.04
N LEU A 36 -87.29 20.30 2.04
CA LEU A 36 -86.03 19.58 2.26
C LEU A 36 -86.23 18.57 3.39
N ARG A 37 -87.18 17.65 3.16
CA ARG A 37 -87.27 16.46 3.99
C ARG A 37 -86.26 15.46 3.44
N PHE A 38 -85.09 15.42 4.06
CA PHE A 38 -84.16 14.31 3.82
C PHE A 38 -84.90 13.01 4.18
N PRO A 39 -84.88 11.98 3.33
CA PRO A 39 -85.46 10.69 3.67
C PRO A 39 -84.91 10.26 5.03
N SER A 40 -85.77 10.06 6.02
CA SER A 40 -85.39 9.45 7.30
C SER A 40 -84.94 8.01 7.06
N GLU A 41 -84.10 7.47 7.95
CA GLU A 41 -83.48 6.13 7.82
C GLU A 41 -84.47 4.98 7.57
N GLU A 42 -85.76 5.17 7.83
CA GLU A 42 -86.82 4.18 7.61
C GLU A 42 -87.41 4.16 6.19
N SER A 43 -87.02 5.07 5.30
CA SER A 43 -87.58 5.17 3.94
C SER A 43 -86.55 4.94 2.83
N TYR A 44 -85.56 4.09 3.10
CA TYR A 44 -84.88 3.39 2.01
C TYR A 44 -85.61 2.07 1.78
N PRO A 45 -86.24 1.84 0.60
CA PRO A 45 -86.63 0.48 0.25
C PRO A 45 -85.37 -0.35 0.34
N SER A 46 -85.37 -1.37 1.22
CA SER A 46 -84.28 -2.35 1.27
C SER A 46 -84.05 -2.79 -0.18
N PRO A 47 -82.84 -2.64 -0.74
CA PRO A 47 -82.62 -2.86 -2.16
C PRO A 47 -83.17 -4.26 -2.50
N PRO A 48 -83.89 -4.39 -3.63
CA PRO A 48 -84.52 -5.66 -4.00
C PRO A 48 -83.50 -6.79 -3.83
N ILE A 49 -83.91 -7.91 -3.25
CA ILE A 49 -83.02 -9.01 -2.82
C ILE A 49 -82.06 -9.44 -3.95
N GLU A 50 -82.49 -9.28 -5.20
CA GLU A 50 -81.75 -9.51 -6.45
C GLU A 50 -80.48 -8.67 -6.63
N TYR A 51 -80.35 -7.50 -5.99
CA TYR A 51 -79.15 -6.64 -6.07
C TYR A 51 -78.07 -7.01 -5.04
N ARG A 52 -78.40 -7.77 -3.99
CA ARG A 52 -77.43 -8.16 -2.95
C ARG A 52 -76.32 -9.08 -3.48
N PRO A 53 -76.58 -10.08 -4.35
CA PRO A 53 -75.53 -10.89 -4.97
C PRO A 53 -74.58 -10.07 -5.85
N LEU A 54 -75.12 -9.14 -6.64
CA LEU A 54 -74.35 -8.26 -7.52
C LEU A 54 -73.39 -7.33 -6.75
N MET A 55 -73.84 -6.79 -5.61
CA MET A 55 -72.97 -5.94 -4.78
C MET A 55 -71.84 -6.72 -4.10
N LYS A 56 -72.05 -7.99 -3.73
CA LYS A 56 -70.97 -8.84 -3.19
C LYS A 56 -69.88 -9.08 -4.23
N GLU A 57 -70.24 -9.33 -5.47
CA GLU A 57 -69.27 -9.49 -6.57
C GLU A 57 -68.53 -8.19 -6.88
N PHE A 58 -69.22 -7.05 -6.85
CA PHE A 58 -68.59 -5.74 -7.06
C PHE A 58 -67.59 -5.39 -5.96
N ILE A 59 -67.93 -5.64 -4.69
CA ILE A 59 -67.01 -5.47 -3.56
C ILE A 59 -65.81 -6.43 -3.69
N ARG A 60 -66.06 -7.69 -4.03
CA ARG A 60 -64.99 -8.69 -4.25
C ARG A 60 -64.03 -8.25 -5.36
N LEU A 61 -64.57 -7.78 -6.49
CA LEU A 61 -63.78 -7.26 -7.60
C LEU A 61 -62.96 -6.03 -7.18
N GLY A 62 -63.59 -5.08 -6.46
CA GLY A 62 -62.91 -3.91 -5.90
C GLY A 62 -61.73 -4.27 -4.99
N THR A 63 -61.87 -5.28 -4.13
CA THR A 63 -60.76 -5.75 -3.27
C THR A 63 -59.60 -6.36 -4.07
N GLN A 64 -59.88 -7.04 -5.19
CA GLN A 64 -58.84 -7.56 -6.07
C GLN A 64 -58.05 -6.44 -6.76
N PHE A 65 -58.74 -5.39 -7.23
CA PHE A 65 -58.09 -4.22 -7.84
C PHE A 65 -57.14 -3.48 -6.88
N VAL A 66 -57.51 -3.39 -5.60
CA VAL A 66 -56.60 -2.82 -4.57
C VAL A 66 -55.35 -3.69 -4.42
N GLY A 67 -55.50 -5.01 -4.39
CA GLY A 67 -54.38 -5.94 -4.35
C GLY A 67 -53.45 -5.79 -5.56
N TYR A 68 -53.98 -5.72 -6.78
CA TYR A 68 -53.18 -5.52 -8.00
C TYR A 68 -52.40 -4.20 -7.98
N ARG A 69 -53.01 -3.12 -7.48
CA ARG A 69 -52.32 -1.82 -7.34
C ARG A 69 -51.11 -1.93 -6.42
N ASP A 70 -51.25 -2.61 -5.29
CA ASP A 70 -50.16 -2.74 -4.32
C ASP A 70 -49.06 -3.69 -4.83
N HIS A 71 -49.43 -4.73 -5.60
CA HIS A 71 -48.48 -5.56 -6.33
C HIS A 71 -47.71 -4.78 -7.42
N ALA A 72 -48.39 -3.93 -8.18
CA ALA A 72 -47.75 -3.08 -9.19
C ALA A 72 -46.73 -2.12 -8.55
N LYS A 73 -47.11 -1.46 -7.45
CA LYS A 73 -46.18 -0.59 -6.69
C LYS A 73 -44.96 -1.37 -6.17
N LYS A 74 -45.17 -2.59 -5.68
CA LYS A 74 -44.07 -3.45 -5.22
C LYS A 74 -43.14 -3.85 -6.37
N LEU A 75 -43.69 -4.15 -7.54
CA LEU A 75 -42.90 -4.46 -8.75
C LEU A 75 -42.09 -3.25 -9.21
N GLU A 76 -42.69 -2.06 -9.23
CA GLU A 76 -41.99 -0.82 -9.57
C GLU A 76 -40.83 -0.53 -8.60
N ALA A 77 -41.06 -0.70 -7.30
CA ALA A 77 -40.01 -0.54 -6.28
C ALA A 77 -38.87 -1.55 -6.49
N ASN A 78 -39.20 -2.82 -6.76
CA ASN A 78 -38.22 -3.86 -7.03
C ASN A 78 -37.42 -3.57 -8.31
N LEU A 79 -38.08 -3.08 -9.37
CA LEU A 79 -37.42 -2.68 -10.61
C LEU A 79 -36.48 -1.50 -10.40
N ALA A 80 -36.92 -0.49 -9.64
CA ALA A 80 -36.08 0.65 -9.30
C ALA A 80 -34.85 0.24 -8.48
N GLU A 81 -35.00 -0.70 -7.53
CA GLU A 81 -33.87 -1.24 -6.77
C GLU A 81 -32.93 -2.08 -7.64
N ALA A 82 -33.48 -2.93 -8.52
CA ALA A 82 -32.68 -3.71 -9.45
C ALA A 82 -31.86 -2.81 -10.39
N ASN A 83 -32.44 -1.73 -10.90
CA ASN A 83 -31.72 -0.76 -11.73
C ASN A 83 -30.60 -0.08 -10.95
N LYS A 84 -30.85 0.37 -9.72
CA LYS A 84 -29.79 0.94 -8.85
C LYS A 84 -28.65 -0.05 -8.61
N ARG A 85 -28.97 -1.33 -8.41
CA ARG A 85 -27.95 -2.39 -8.24
C ARG A 85 -27.19 -2.62 -9.55
N ALA A 86 -27.85 -2.59 -10.70
CA ALA A 86 -27.22 -2.71 -12.00
C ALA A 86 -26.22 -1.55 -12.25
N ASP A 87 -26.62 -0.31 -11.97
CA ASP A 87 -25.74 0.86 -12.10
C ASP A 87 -24.53 0.76 -11.16
N ALA A 88 -24.75 0.35 -9.91
CA ALA A 88 -23.67 0.15 -8.95
C ALA A 88 -22.70 -0.96 -9.38
N LEU A 89 -23.19 -2.02 -10.01
CA LEU A 89 -22.36 -3.08 -10.56
C LEU A 89 -21.57 -2.60 -11.79
N ALA A 90 -22.20 -1.82 -12.68
CA ALA A 90 -21.53 -1.23 -13.83
C ALA A 90 -20.35 -0.35 -13.41
N LEU A 91 -20.53 0.49 -12.39
CA LEU A 91 -19.44 1.31 -11.83
C LEU A 91 -18.31 0.47 -11.24
N LYS A 92 -18.65 -0.61 -10.52
CA LYS A 92 -17.64 -1.53 -9.96
C LYS A 92 -16.85 -2.25 -11.06
N LEU A 93 -17.52 -2.67 -12.13
CA LEU A 93 -16.88 -3.29 -13.29
C LEU A 93 -15.92 -2.31 -13.96
N GLU A 94 -16.36 -1.08 -14.23
CA GLU A 94 -15.51 -0.05 -14.83
C GLU A 94 -14.26 0.25 -13.97
N GLN A 95 -14.42 0.32 -12.64
CA GLN A 95 -13.30 0.47 -11.72
C GLN A 95 -12.34 -0.72 -11.76
N SER A 96 -12.87 -1.94 -11.80
CA SER A 96 -12.07 -3.16 -11.87
C SER A 96 -11.31 -3.28 -13.20
N GLU A 97 -11.90 -2.86 -14.31
CA GLU A 97 -11.24 -2.83 -15.62
C GLU A 97 -10.09 -1.82 -15.65
N LYS A 98 -10.29 -0.63 -15.06
CA LYS A 98 -9.21 0.36 -14.91
C LYS A 98 -8.07 -0.18 -14.05
N ALA A 99 -8.38 -0.88 -12.96
CA ALA A 99 -7.37 -1.53 -12.13
C ALA A 99 -6.62 -2.64 -12.89
N CYS A 100 -7.35 -3.44 -13.68
CA CYS A 100 -6.76 -4.51 -14.50
C CYS A 100 -5.79 -3.94 -15.56
N LYS A 101 -6.22 -2.92 -16.31
CA LYS A 101 -5.36 -2.24 -17.31
C LYS A 101 -4.10 -1.65 -16.68
N LYS A 102 -4.22 -1.06 -15.49
CA LYS A 102 -3.07 -0.55 -14.74
C LYS A 102 -2.12 -1.69 -14.35
N SER A 103 -2.64 -2.79 -13.80
CA SER A 103 -1.82 -3.94 -13.41
C SER A 103 -1.15 -4.62 -14.59
N GLU A 104 -1.79 -4.63 -15.76
CA GLU A 104 -1.23 -5.17 -16.99
C GLU A 104 -0.07 -4.31 -17.51
N ALA A 105 -0.22 -2.97 -17.47
CA ALA A 105 0.87 -2.05 -17.79
C ALA A 105 2.04 -2.18 -16.80
N ASP A 106 1.76 -2.30 -15.51
CA ASP A 106 2.77 -2.52 -14.47
C ASP A 106 3.50 -3.87 -14.69
N ALA A 107 2.77 -4.93 -15.06
CA ALA A 107 3.36 -6.24 -15.37
C ALA A 107 4.29 -6.18 -16.60
N ALA A 108 3.88 -5.47 -17.65
CA ALA A 108 4.71 -5.27 -18.84
C ALA A 108 6.02 -4.51 -18.51
N ALA A 109 5.95 -3.49 -17.63
CA ALA A 109 7.12 -2.77 -17.16
C ALA A 109 8.06 -3.65 -16.34
N VAL A 110 7.51 -4.53 -15.48
CA VAL A 110 8.32 -5.49 -14.71
C VAL A 110 9.02 -6.50 -15.61
N GLU A 111 8.36 -6.99 -16.66
CA GLU A 111 9.00 -7.89 -17.63
C GLU A 111 10.13 -7.21 -18.41
N ASP A 112 9.98 -5.94 -18.79
CA ASP A 112 11.07 -5.17 -19.41
C ASP A 112 12.27 -5.01 -18.45
N LEU A 113 12.00 -4.70 -17.17
CA LEU A 113 13.04 -4.63 -16.14
C LEU A 113 13.74 -5.97 -15.93
N ARG A 114 13.01 -7.09 -15.95
CA ARG A 114 13.59 -8.44 -15.83
C ARG A 114 14.55 -8.74 -16.98
N LYS A 115 14.19 -8.39 -18.22
CA LYS A 115 15.07 -8.55 -19.38
C LYS A 115 16.34 -7.74 -19.24
N ARG A 116 16.23 -6.45 -18.89
CA ARG A 116 17.40 -5.58 -18.67
C ARG A 116 18.30 -6.10 -17.56
N LEU A 117 17.72 -6.69 -16.51
CA LEU A 117 18.47 -7.29 -15.42
C LEU A 117 19.24 -8.52 -15.91
N GLN A 118 18.60 -9.40 -16.67
CA GLN A 118 19.27 -10.55 -17.28
C GLN A 118 20.41 -10.13 -18.23
N ASP A 119 20.18 -9.13 -19.08
CA ASP A 119 21.21 -8.60 -19.98
C ASP A 119 22.39 -7.98 -19.22
N ALA A 120 22.12 -7.32 -18.09
CA ALA A 120 23.15 -6.77 -17.23
C ALA A 120 23.93 -7.87 -16.50
N GLU A 121 23.26 -8.94 -16.05
CA GLU A 121 23.89 -10.11 -15.43
C GLU A 121 24.80 -10.85 -16.40
N THR A 122 24.36 -11.08 -17.65
CA THR A 122 25.20 -11.71 -18.68
C THR A 122 26.41 -10.85 -18.99
N SER A 123 26.21 -9.53 -19.16
CA SER A 123 27.31 -8.58 -19.40
C SER A 123 28.31 -8.53 -18.24
N LEU A 124 27.83 -8.61 -17.00
CA LEU A 124 28.70 -8.64 -15.82
C LEU A 124 29.50 -9.95 -15.76
N ASN A 125 28.86 -11.09 -16.02
CA ASN A 125 29.53 -12.39 -16.04
C ASN A 125 30.60 -12.45 -17.13
N GLU A 126 30.34 -11.90 -18.32
CA GLU A 126 31.34 -11.78 -19.37
C GLU A 126 32.53 -10.92 -18.95
N ASN A 127 32.29 -9.79 -18.29
CA ASN A 127 33.37 -8.94 -17.77
C ASN A 127 34.19 -9.64 -16.68
N ILE A 128 33.56 -10.41 -15.79
CA ILE A 128 34.25 -11.22 -14.78
C ILE A 128 35.11 -12.31 -15.46
N ALA A 129 34.57 -12.98 -16.48
CA ALA A 129 35.32 -13.96 -17.25
C ALA A 129 36.54 -13.32 -17.97
N GLN A 130 36.38 -12.13 -18.52
CA GLN A 130 37.50 -11.39 -19.12
C GLN A 130 38.53 -10.93 -18.08
N GLN A 131 38.10 -10.51 -16.89
CA GLN A 131 39.01 -10.10 -15.82
C GLN A 131 39.81 -11.30 -15.30
N SER A 132 39.16 -12.42 -15.02
CA SER A 132 39.85 -13.65 -14.59
C SER A 132 40.87 -14.11 -15.64
N ALA A 133 40.52 -14.11 -16.93
CA ALA A 133 41.48 -14.45 -17.99
C ALA A 133 42.70 -13.49 -18.02
N ARG A 134 42.49 -12.19 -17.79
CA ARG A 134 43.59 -11.21 -17.71
C ARG A 134 44.45 -11.43 -16.46
N GLU A 135 43.84 -11.74 -15.33
CA GLU A 135 44.55 -12.02 -14.08
C GLU A 135 45.40 -13.29 -14.19
N ASP A 136 44.86 -14.35 -14.82
CA ASP A 136 45.59 -15.59 -15.08
C ASP A 136 46.81 -15.35 -16.00
N GLU A 137 46.68 -14.50 -17.02
CA GLU A 137 47.80 -14.11 -17.88
C GLU A 137 48.88 -13.36 -17.10
N ILE A 138 48.48 -12.42 -16.22
CA ILE A 138 49.41 -11.67 -15.37
C ILE A 138 50.14 -12.63 -14.40
N LEU A 139 49.41 -13.54 -13.77
CA LEU A 139 49.98 -14.56 -12.87
C LEU A 139 50.97 -15.44 -13.61
N ALA A 140 50.62 -15.97 -14.79
CA ALA A 140 51.52 -16.77 -15.61
C ALA A 140 52.81 -16.00 -16.00
N ARG A 141 52.68 -14.71 -16.33
CA ARG A 141 53.83 -13.85 -16.64
C ARG A 141 54.72 -13.62 -15.41
N LEU A 142 54.13 -13.33 -14.25
CA LEU A 142 54.86 -13.14 -12.99
C LEU A 142 55.57 -14.43 -12.55
N GLU A 143 54.91 -15.58 -12.67
CA GLU A 143 55.53 -16.88 -12.40
C GLU A 143 56.72 -17.14 -13.32
N SER A 144 56.57 -16.87 -14.62
CA SER A 144 57.65 -17.01 -15.60
C SER A 144 58.83 -16.09 -15.27
N GLN A 145 58.56 -14.83 -14.93
CA GLN A 145 59.60 -13.88 -14.50
C GLN A 145 60.28 -14.34 -13.22
N SER A 146 59.52 -14.75 -12.21
CA SER A 146 60.04 -15.28 -10.94
C SER A 146 60.94 -16.49 -11.17
N ARG A 147 60.52 -17.47 -11.99
CA ARG A 147 61.36 -18.62 -12.37
C ARG A 147 62.66 -18.20 -13.06
N ARG A 148 62.63 -17.16 -13.93
CA ARG A 148 63.85 -16.61 -14.55
C ARG A 148 64.78 -15.95 -13.54
N PHE A 149 64.23 -15.17 -12.60
CA PHE A 149 65.02 -14.57 -11.52
C PHE A 149 65.65 -15.63 -10.62
N VAL A 150 64.89 -16.65 -10.22
CA VAL A 150 65.39 -17.78 -9.43
C VAL A 150 66.48 -18.54 -10.19
N ARG A 151 66.30 -18.80 -11.49
CA ARG A 151 67.35 -19.44 -12.30
C ARG A 151 68.62 -18.59 -12.41
N LYS A 152 68.49 -17.27 -12.64
CA LYS A 152 69.63 -16.36 -12.72
C LYS A 152 70.37 -16.29 -11.39
N THR A 153 69.64 -16.17 -10.28
CA THR A 153 70.23 -16.19 -8.94
C THR A 153 70.76 -17.56 -8.52
N HIS A 154 70.30 -18.68 -9.10
CA HIS A 154 70.98 -19.96 -8.88
C HIS A 154 72.24 -20.10 -9.73
N GLN A 155 72.27 -19.61 -10.97
CA GLN A 155 73.47 -19.64 -11.83
C GLN A 155 74.58 -18.70 -11.33
N ASP A 156 74.23 -17.53 -10.80
CA ASP A 156 75.20 -16.59 -10.21
C ASP A 156 75.77 -17.11 -8.87
N PHE A 157 75.19 -18.19 -8.32
CA PHE A 157 75.59 -18.82 -7.05
C PHE A 157 75.92 -20.31 -7.19
N ASP A 158 76.06 -20.84 -8.42
CA ASP A 158 76.83 -22.06 -8.68
C ASP A 158 78.31 -21.70 -8.45
N LEU A 159 78.65 -21.53 -7.17
CA LEU A 159 80.00 -21.52 -6.66
C LEU A 159 80.54 -22.93 -6.90
N GLU A 160 81.13 -23.14 -8.08
CA GLU A 160 82.22 -24.09 -8.24
C GLU A 160 83.25 -23.75 -7.15
N SER A 161 83.15 -24.45 -6.02
CA SER A 161 83.96 -24.32 -4.79
C SER A 161 83.84 -22.99 -4.05
N PRO A 162 83.07 -22.91 -2.93
CA PRO A 162 83.17 -21.80 -2.00
C PRO A 162 84.44 -21.97 -1.14
N GLU A 163 85.60 -21.78 -1.74
CA GLU A 163 86.85 -21.56 -0.99
C GLU A 163 86.83 -20.12 -0.47
N GLY A 164 86.16 -19.92 0.66
CA GLY A 164 86.21 -18.66 1.38
C GLY A 164 84.93 -18.39 2.15
N ASP A 165 85.07 -18.31 3.46
CA ASP A 165 84.04 -17.95 4.45
C ASP A 165 83.52 -16.52 4.27
N ARG A 166 82.87 -16.22 3.13
CA ARG A 166 82.27 -14.90 2.85
C ARG A 166 81.16 -14.53 3.85
N LEU A 167 80.56 -15.53 4.49
CA LEU A 167 79.61 -15.33 5.59
C LEU A 167 80.29 -14.77 6.84
N LEU A 168 81.53 -15.20 7.14
CA LEU A 168 82.30 -14.64 8.26
C LEU A 168 82.77 -13.22 7.95
N ASP A 169 83.18 -12.92 6.72
CA ASP A 169 83.53 -11.55 6.33
C ASP A 169 82.33 -10.58 6.40
N ALA A 170 81.16 -11.03 5.95
CA ALA A 170 79.93 -10.22 6.04
C ALA A 170 79.49 -10.00 7.49
N LEU A 171 79.64 -11.02 8.35
CA LEU A 171 79.36 -10.90 9.78
C LEU A 171 80.39 -10.00 10.48
N SER A 172 81.68 -10.10 10.15
CA SER A 172 82.73 -9.20 10.66
C SER A 172 82.49 -7.75 10.23
N LEU A 173 82.10 -7.48 8.99
CA LEU A 173 81.75 -6.13 8.55
C LEU A 173 80.54 -5.57 9.31
N LEU A 174 79.54 -6.41 9.57
CA LEU A 174 78.35 -6.03 10.34
C LEU A 174 78.66 -5.84 11.83
N GLU A 175 79.61 -6.58 12.38
CA GLU A 175 80.07 -6.45 13.77
C GLU A 175 80.91 -5.18 13.96
N ILE A 176 81.77 -4.86 12.99
CA ILE A 176 82.64 -3.68 13.05
C ILE A 176 81.86 -2.38 12.78
N HIS A 177 80.93 -2.38 11.81
CA HIS A 177 80.23 -1.15 11.37
C HIS A 177 78.74 -1.11 11.73
N GLY A 178 78.20 -2.16 12.34
CA GLY A 178 76.77 -2.24 12.67
C GLY A 178 76.35 -1.20 13.70
N ASP A 179 77.25 -0.76 14.58
CA ASP A 179 76.97 0.28 15.58
C ASP A 179 76.93 1.68 14.95
N GLU A 180 77.82 1.96 14.00
CA GLU A 180 77.81 3.21 13.23
C GLU A 180 76.58 3.28 12.32
N ALA A 181 76.21 2.17 11.66
CA ALA A 181 75.00 2.10 10.85
C ALA A 181 73.73 2.29 11.70
N ARG A 182 73.68 1.70 12.91
CA ARG A 182 72.55 1.89 13.85
C ARG A 182 72.46 3.33 14.34
N LYS A 183 73.59 3.97 14.61
CA LYS A 183 73.65 5.37 15.05
C LYS A 183 73.24 6.32 13.92
N GLY A 184 73.78 6.14 12.71
CA GLY A 184 73.41 6.92 11.54
C GLY A 184 71.93 6.79 11.18
N LEU A 185 71.35 5.59 11.31
CA LEU A 185 69.92 5.37 11.10
C LEU A 185 69.06 6.04 12.18
N ALA A 186 69.50 5.99 13.45
CA ALA A 186 68.81 6.66 14.55
C ALA A 186 68.83 8.19 14.39
N ASP A 187 69.97 8.75 13.99
CA ASP A 187 70.14 10.19 13.76
C ASP A 187 69.35 10.66 12.54
N ALA A 188 69.37 9.90 11.44
CA ALA A 188 68.56 10.19 10.25
C ALA A 188 67.05 10.15 10.58
N LYS A 189 66.62 9.17 11.37
CA LYS A 189 65.23 9.07 11.84
C LYS A 189 64.85 10.24 12.75
N ALA A 190 65.75 10.68 13.63
CA ALA A 190 65.54 11.86 14.46
C ALA A 190 65.46 13.16 13.62
N GLY A 191 66.28 13.28 12.59
CA GLY A 191 66.23 14.38 11.62
C GLY A 191 64.91 14.40 10.83
N LEU A 192 64.48 13.26 10.30
CA LEU A 192 63.21 13.12 9.56
C LEU A 192 61.99 13.43 10.44
N LEU A 193 62.02 13.02 11.71
CA LEU A 193 60.98 13.36 12.70
C LEU A 193 60.93 14.87 13.00
N LYS A 194 62.07 15.58 12.95
CA LYS A 194 62.13 17.04 13.11
C LYS A 194 61.65 17.78 11.86
N LEU A 195 62.01 17.31 10.67
CA LEU A 195 61.61 17.93 9.40
C LEU A 195 60.13 17.72 9.08
N PHE A 196 59.57 16.56 9.45
CA PHE A 196 58.19 16.19 9.12
C PHE A 196 57.39 15.74 10.35
N PRO A 197 57.07 16.66 11.28
CA PRO A 197 56.45 16.32 12.57
C PRO A 197 55.01 15.79 12.46
N TYR A 198 54.35 15.98 11.31
CA TYR A 198 52.97 15.54 11.07
C TYR A 198 52.87 14.19 10.35
N PHE A 199 53.96 13.68 9.74
CA PHE A 199 53.94 12.45 8.93
C PHE A 199 54.12 11.18 9.76
N PHE A 200 54.79 11.26 10.90
CA PHE A 200 55.04 10.11 11.76
C PHE A 200 54.17 10.17 13.01
N ALA A 201 53.29 9.18 13.17
CA ALA A 201 52.40 9.09 14.31
C ALA A 201 53.20 9.03 15.62
N LYS A 202 52.97 10.00 16.53
CA LYS A 202 53.53 9.96 17.89
C LYS A 202 53.08 8.65 18.55
N LYS A 203 54.03 7.84 19.02
CA LYS A 203 53.76 6.61 19.78
C LYS A 203 52.95 6.95 21.03
N LYS A 204 51.62 6.94 20.90
CA LYS A 204 50.70 6.81 22.04
C LYS A 204 50.56 5.31 22.29
N SER A 205 50.85 4.89 23.51
CA SER A 205 50.61 3.55 24.04
C SER A 205 49.20 3.06 23.64
N PRO A 206 49.02 1.76 23.33
CA PRO A 206 47.76 1.27 22.81
C PRO A 206 46.71 1.27 23.93
N ARG A 207 45.78 2.23 23.89
CA ARG A 207 44.44 1.98 24.42
C ARG A 207 43.73 1.12 23.39
N LEU A 208 43.68 -0.17 23.71
CA LEU A 208 42.83 -1.22 23.15
C LEU A 208 41.63 -0.66 22.36
N LEU A 209 41.69 -0.74 21.03
CA LEU A 209 40.52 -0.72 20.16
C LEU A 209 40.27 -2.15 19.68
N LEU A 210 39.85 -3.02 20.61
CA LEU A 210 38.94 -4.10 20.27
C LEU A 210 37.52 -3.52 20.19
N LEU A 211 37.25 -2.78 19.12
CA LEU A 211 35.89 -2.46 18.70
C LEU A 211 35.60 -3.29 17.47
N SER A 212 35.11 -4.49 17.74
CA SER A 212 34.42 -5.33 16.77
C SER A 212 33.31 -4.53 16.07
N PRO A 213 32.97 -4.85 14.80
CA PRO A 213 31.92 -4.13 14.04
C PRO A 213 30.48 -4.29 14.59
N SER A 214 30.29 -4.95 15.74
CA SER A 214 28.97 -5.42 16.20
C SER A 214 28.21 -4.42 17.10
N ALA A 215 28.88 -3.39 17.64
CA ALA A 215 28.26 -2.53 18.67
C ALA A 215 27.50 -1.30 18.13
N SER A 216 27.71 -0.89 16.87
CA SER A 216 27.11 0.36 16.35
C SER A 216 25.63 0.21 15.96
N ILE A 217 25.18 -1.02 15.67
CA ILE A 217 23.79 -1.27 15.23
C ILE A 217 22.82 -1.40 16.42
N ARG A 218 23.28 -1.85 17.61
CA ARG A 218 22.40 -1.99 18.78
C ARG A 218 21.97 -0.66 19.41
N LYS A 219 22.79 0.40 19.36
CA LYS A 219 22.39 1.71 19.89
C LYS A 219 21.32 2.41 19.03
N LYS A 220 21.31 2.16 17.72
CA LYS A 220 20.29 2.74 16.82
C LYS A 220 18.92 2.05 16.97
N ILE A 221 18.91 0.77 17.33
CA ILE A 221 17.66 0.01 17.53
C ILE A 221 17.09 0.21 18.94
N LEU A 222 17.92 0.34 19.98
CA LEU A 222 17.41 0.61 21.34
C LEU A 222 16.96 2.07 21.58
N GLY A 223 17.45 3.03 20.78
CA GLY A 223 17.00 4.42 20.86
C GLY A 223 15.58 4.65 20.35
N SER A 224 15.09 3.86 19.38
CA SER A 224 13.77 4.08 18.78
C SER A 224 12.62 3.35 19.49
N ILE A 225 12.90 2.55 20.52
CA ILE A 225 11.89 1.79 21.27
C ILE A 225 11.45 2.53 22.55
N CYS A 226 12.22 3.52 23.04
CA CYS A 226 11.88 4.25 24.26
C CYS A 226 11.03 5.52 24.05
N ASP A 227 10.88 6.04 22.82
CA ASP A 227 10.10 7.27 22.55
C ASP A 227 8.61 7.03 22.18
N LYS A 228 8.08 5.82 22.42
CA LYS A 228 6.65 5.50 22.18
C LYS A 228 5.84 5.15 23.43
N LYS A 229 6.32 5.52 24.62
CA LYS A 229 5.50 5.55 25.85
C LYS A 229 5.84 6.80 26.66
N ALA A 230 5.28 7.92 26.24
CA ALA A 230 4.96 9.08 27.08
C ALA A 230 3.69 9.71 26.51
#